data_AF-A0A8I6RK34-F1
#
_entry.id   AF-A0A8I6RK34-F1
#
_cell.length_a   1.000
_cell.length_b   1.000
_cell.length_c   1.000
_cell.angle_alpha   90.00
_cell.angle_beta   90.00
_cell.angle_gamma   90.00
#
_symmetry.space_group_name_H-M   'P 1'
#
loop_
_entity.id
_entity.type
_entity.pdbx_description
1 polymer ?
#
loop_
_entity_poly.entity_id
_entity_poly.type
_entity_poly.pdbx_seq_one_letter_code
_entity_poly.pdbx_strand_id
1 'polypeptide(L)'
;MMDDIAECKNSTNISDDEMTRIAEKKLPETPEGKCMIFCIMQKFDLVDEEGKMNVAGMKAMSQETPGMTKDDLPKLDAVMDQCDAEVATKYKPVVEDVDKCENACTVSECVVRKSKEAGIKDPTAS
;
A
#
# COMPACT_ATOMS: atom_id res chain seq x y z
N MET A 1 -3.69 7.62 12.12
CA MET A 1 -3.06 7.88 10.80
C MET A 1 -1.81 8.74 10.88
N MET A 2 -1.84 10.01 11.34
CA MET A 2 -0.60 10.82 11.40
C MET A 2 0.44 10.24 12.39
N ASP A 3 0.00 9.75 13.55
CA ASP A 3 0.90 9.14 14.55
C ASP A 3 1.53 7.83 14.02
N ASP A 4 0.73 7.00 13.34
CA ASP A 4 1.19 5.75 12.70
C ASP A 4 2.28 6.01 11.65
N ILE A 5 2.12 7.05 10.84
CA ILE A 5 3.10 7.47 9.83
C ILE A 5 4.40 7.94 10.51
N ALA A 6 4.30 8.69 11.61
CA ALA A 6 5.46 9.17 12.35
C ALA A 6 6.24 8.01 13.01
N GLU A 7 5.53 7.03 13.58
CA GLU A 7 6.14 5.82 14.12
C GLU A 7 6.86 5.01 13.04
N CYS A 8 6.21 4.82 11.88
CA CYS A 8 6.83 4.12 10.77
C CYS A 8 8.08 4.84 10.27
N LYS A 9 8.05 6.16 10.13
CA LYS A 9 9.21 6.97 9.76
C LYS A 9 10.39 6.75 10.71
N ASN A 10 10.13 6.73 12.02
CA ASN A 10 11.16 6.50 13.04
C ASN A 10 11.73 5.07 12.99
N SER A 11 10.89 4.08 12.69
CA SER A 11 11.29 2.66 12.66
C SER A 11 12.10 2.28 11.42
N THR A 12 11.88 2.95 10.29
CA THR A 12 12.52 2.61 9.01
C THR A 12 13.74 3.46 8.69
N ASN A 13 13.95 4.56 9.43
CA ASN A 13 15.01 5.52 9.16
C ASN A 13 14.99 6.06 7.71
N ILE A 14 13.80 6.17 7.13
CA ILE A 14 13.58 6.67 5.77
C ILE A 14 14.00 8.14 5.63
N SER A 15 14.60 8.48 4.49
CA SER A 15 14.94 9.87 4.15
C SER A 15 13.71 10.72 3.83
N ASP A 16 13.83 12.04 3.98
CA ASP A 16 12.76 12.97 3.61
C ASP A 16 12.47 12.94 2.09
N ASP A 17 13.48 12.66 1.26
CA ASP A 17 13.32 12.53 -0.19
C ASP A 17 12.46 11.31 -0.56
N GLU A 18 12.68 10.16 0.08
CA GLU A 18 11.86 8.96 -0.15
C GLU A 18 10.46 9.12 0.45
N MET A 19 10.32 9.79 1.59
CA MET A 19 9.01 10.18 2.13
C MET A 19 8.23 11.07 1.14
N THR A 20 8.92 12.01 0.48
CA THR A 20 8.31 12.87 -0.54
C THR A 20 7.84 12.04 -1.73
N ARG A 21 8.66 11.08 -2.20
CA ARG A 21 8.25 10.16 -3.29
C ARG A 21 7.01 9.36 -2.93
N ILE A 22 6.93 8.83 -1.71
CA ILE A 22 5.75 8.12 -1.20
C ILE A 22 4.53 9.04 -1.14
N ALA A 23 4.67 10.26 -0.64
CA ALA A 23 3.60 11.25 -0.58
C ALA A 23 3.07 11.63 -1.98
N GLU A 24 3.96 11.67 -2.98
CA GLU A 24 3.63 11.85 -4.39
C GLU A 24 3.12 10.57 -5.08
N LYS A 25 2.91 9.49 -4.32
CA LYS A 25 2.46 8.17 -4.81
C LYS A 25 3.39 7.54 -5.84
N LYS A 26 4.67 7.89 -5.78
CA LYS A 26 5.73 7.22 -6.51
C LYS A 26 6.23 6.04 -5.68
N LEU A 27 6.60 4.97 -6.36
CA LEU A 27 7.15 3.80 -5.70
C LEU A 27 8.52 4.14 -5.11
N PRO A 28 8.79 3.79 -3.83
CA PRO A 28 10.09 3.97 -3.22
C PRO A 28 11.15 3.16 -3.96
N GLU A 29 12.37 3.69 -4.00
CA GLU A 29 13.51 3.02 -4.65
C GLU A 29 14.43 2.36 -3.61
N THR A 30 14.33 2.81 -2.35
CA THR A 30 15.20 2.34 -1.26
C THR A 30 14.55 1.23 -0.43
N PRO A 31 15.34 0.35 0.21
CA PRO A 31 14.83 -0.61 1.18
C PRO A 31 14.01 0.06 2.30
N GLU A 32 14.49 1.19 2.83
CA GLU A 32 13.83 1.96 3.88
C GLU A 32 12.47 2.49 3.42
N GLY A 33 12.39 2.99 2.19
CA GLY A 33 11.15 3.43 1.57
C GLY A 33 10.15 2.29 1.37
N LYS A 34 10.61 1.12 0.89
CA LYS A 34 9.75 -0.07 0.79
C LYS A 34 9.23 -0.51 2.15
N CYS A 35 10.09 -0.51 3.17
CA CYS A 35 9.69 -0.88 4.53
C CYS A 35 8.77 0.16 5.18
N MET A 36 8.83 1.43 4.77
CA MET A 36 7.86 2.45 5.18
C MET A 36 6.45 2.11 4.67
N ILE A 37 6.34 1.69 3.40
CA ILE A 37 5.07 1.21 2.84
C ILE A 37 4.56 0.00 3.63
N PHE A 38 5.41 -1.00 3.86
CA PHE A 38 5.04 -2.18 4.65
C PHE A 38 4.53 -1.80 6.04
N CYS A 39 5.28 -0.97 6.78
CA CYS A 39 4.90 -0.57 8.13
C CYS A 39 3.53 0.12 8.17
N ILE A 40 3.27 1.04 7.24
CA ILE A 40 1.96 1.70 7.14
C ILE A 40 0.88 0.67 6.84
N MET A 41 1.06 -0.15 5.79
CA MET A 41 0.06 -1.13 5.38
C MET A 41 -0.23 -2.15 6.48
N GLN A 42 0.78 -2.61 7.21
CA GLN A 42 0.62 -3.56 8.30
C GLN A 42 -0.17 -2.95 9.48
N LYS A 43 0.10 -1.69 9.85
CA LYS A 43 -0.63 -1.01 10.93
C LYS A 43 -2.13 -0.86 10.64
N PHE A 44 -2.48 -0.73 9.37
CA PHE A 44 -3.86 -0.66 8.90
C PHE A 44 -4.46 -2.02 8.51
N ASP A 45 -3.78 -3.13 8.83
CA ASP A 45 -4.20 -4.49 8.50
C ASP A 45 -4.48 -4.69 6.99
N LEU A 46 -3.71 -4.00 6.15
CA LEU A 46 -3.81 -4.06 4.68
C LEU A 46 -2.92 -5.16 4.09
N VAL A 47 -1.90 -5.53 4.84
CA VAL A 47 -1.01 -6.67 4.56
C VAL A 47 -0.76 -7.46 5.83
N ASP A 48 -0.44 -8.73 5.68
CA ASP A 48 0.00 -9.60 6.77
C ASP A 48 1.48 -9.39 7.16
N GLU A 49 1.97 -10.21 8.09
CA GLU A 49 3.37 -10.16 8.57
C GLU A 49 4.40 -10.49 7.49
N GLU A 50 4.01 -11.16 6.42
CA GLU A 50 4.86 -11.49 5.26
C GLU A 50 4.76 -10.45 4.13
N GLY A 51 3.97 -9.38 4.34
CA GLY A 51 3.73 -8.33 3.35
C GLY A 51 2.76 -8.76 2.24
N LYS A 52 1.98 -9.83 2.46
CA LYS A 52 0.96 -10.29 1.52
C LYS A 52 -0.35 -9.57 1.75
N MET A 53 -1.11 -9.40 0.69
CA MET A 53 -2.30 -8.56 0.66
C MET A 53 -3.39 -9.13 1.56
N ASN A 54 -3.90 -8.32 2.48
CA ASN A 54 -5.15 -8.61 3.19
C ASN A 54 -6.30 -7.96 2.41
N VAL A 55 -6.93 -8.73 1.51
CA VAL A 55 -8.02 -8.23 0.66
C VAL A 55 -9.18 -7.69 1.48
N ALA A 56 -9.53 -8.35 2.59
CA ALA A 56 -10.62 -7.90 3.45
C ALA A 56 -10.30 -6.55 4.10
N GLY A 57 -9.08 -6.40 4.64
CA GLY A 57 -8.59 -5.14 5.21
C GLY A 57 -8.55 -4.01 4.17
N MET A 58 -8.09 -4.30 2.96
CA MET A 58 -8.04 -3.33 1.85
C MET A 58 -9.42 -2.83 1.41
N LYS A 59 -10.42 -3.73 1.34
CA LYS A 59 -11.80 -3.35 1.04
C LYS A 59 -12.45 -2.57 2.18
N ALA A 60 -12.22 -2.98 3.43
CA ALA A 60 -12.69 -2.25 4.60
C ALA A 60 -12.13 -0.83 4.64
N MET A 61 -10.82 -0.66 4.45
CA MET A 61 -10.17 0.65 4.40
C MET A 61 -10.72 1.52 3.26
N SER A 62 -11.03 0.94 2.10
CA SER A 62 -11.63 1.68 0.99
C SER A 62 -13.00 2.27 1.36
N GLN A 63 -13.78 1.60 2.21
CA GLN A 63 -15.07 2.08 2.70
C GLN A 63 -14.92 3.17 3.77
N GLU A 64 -13.87 3.11 4.58
CA GLU A 64 -13.58 4.08 5.63
C GLU A 64 -12.82 5.32 5.13
N THR A 65 -12.28 5.27 3.91
CA THR A 65 -11.50 6.37 3.32
C THR A 65 -12.40 7.55 2.98
N PRO A 66 -12.23 8.72 3.64
CA PRO A 66 -13.00 9.92 3.32
C PRO A 66 -12.77 10.35 1.87
N GLY A 67 -13.81 10.78 1.17
CA GLY A 67 -13.71 11.23 -0.22
C GLY A 67 -13.92 10.14 -1.27
N MET A 68 -14.01 8.86 -0.87
CA MET A 68 -14.44 7.79 -1.78
C MET A 68 -15.94 7.91 -2.09
N THR A 69 -16.27 7.89 -3.38
CA THR A 69 -17.67 7.96 -3.81
C THR A 69 -18.30 6.58 -3.92
N LYS A 70 -19.64 6.51 -3.98
CA LYS A 70 -20.36 5.26 -4.24
C LYS A 70 -19.98 4.60 -5.56
N ASP A 71 -19.49 5.38 -6.53
CA ASP A 71 -19.04 4.87 -7.82
C ASP A 71 -17.59 4.38 -7.79
N ASP A 72 -16.79 4.82 -6.81
CA ASP A 72 -15.40 4.39 -6.63
C ASP A 72 -15.32 3.06 -5.87
N LEU A 73 -16.17 2.84 -4.87
CA LEU A 73 -16.17 1.62 -4.05
C LEU A 73 -16.23 0.32 -4.87
N PRO A 74 -17.17 0.11 -5.82
CA PRO A 74 -17.19 -1.13 -6.61
C PRO A 74 -15.97 -1.27 -7.52
N LYS A 75 -15.37 -0.15 -7.96
CA LYS A 75 -14.12 -0.19 -8.75
C LYS A 75 -12.94 -0.57 -7.86
N LEU A 76 -12.87 -0.04 -6.64
CA LEU A 76 -11.83 -0.40 -5.66
C LEU A 76 -11.92 -1.87 -5.29
N ASP A 77 -13.12 -2.39 -5.04
CA ASP A 77 -13.30 -3.82 -4.77
C ASP A 77 -12.74 -4.67 -5.92
N ALA A 78 -13.06 -4.30 -7.16
CA ALA A 78 -12.52 -4.97 -8.34
C ALA A 78 -11.00 -4.80 -8.48
N VAL A 79 -10.43 -3.64 -8.12
CA VAL A 79 -8.98 -3.42 -8.07
C VAL A 79 -8.34 -4.35 -7.05
N MET A 80 -8.92 -4.49 -5.85
CA MET A 80 -8.37 -5.35 -4.81
C MET A 80 -8.37 -6.82 -5.23
N ASP A 81 -9.47 -7.31 -5.81
CA ASP A 81 -9.56 -8.69 -6.30
C ASP A 81 -8.58 -8.97 -7.46
N GLN A 82 -8.44 -8.00 -8.38
CA GLN A 82 -7.47 -8.13 -9.47
C GLN A 82 -6.03 -8.08 -8.97
N CYS A 83 -5.74 -7.26 -7.97
CA CYS A 83 -4.41 -7.18 -7.41
C CYS A 83 -4.04 -8.43 -6.66
N ASP A 84 -4.90 -8.95 -5.79
CA ASP A 84 -4.69 -10.20 -5.07
C ASP A 84 -4.28 -11.34 -6.02
N ALA A 85 -5.06 -11.53 -7.09
CA ALA A 85 -4.76 -12.53 -8.11
C ALA A 85 -3.43 -12.28 -8.85
N GLU A 86 -3.11 -11.01 -9.14
CA GLU A 86 -1.87 -10.65 -9.83
C GLU A 86 -0.63 -10.85 -8.95
N VAL A 87 -0.68 -10.37 -7.70
CA VAL A 87 0.47 -10.35 -6.79
C VAL A 87 0.72 -11.71 -6.13
N ALA A 88 -0.30 -12.57 -6.01
CA ALA A 88 -0.13 -13.94 -5.53
C ALA A 88 0.93 -14.73 -6.32
N THR A 89 1.14 -14.38 -7.59
CA THR A 89 2.17 -15.00 -8.45
C THR A 89 3.54 -14.33 -8.36
N LYS A 90 3.64 -13.19 -7.66
CA LYS A 90 4.84 -12.33 -7.60
C LYS A 90 5.50 -12.31 -6.22
N TYR A 91 4.83 -12.84 -5.19
CA TYR A 91 5.40 -12.86 -3.85
C TYR A 91 6.72 -13.60 -3.79
N LYS A 92 7.67 -12.97 -3.13
CA LYS A 92 8.95 -13.57 -2.81
C LYS A 92 8.81 -14.37 -1.51
N PRO A 93 9.51 -15.52 -1.39
CA PRO A 93 9.64 -16.17 -0.10
C PRO A 93 10.33 -15.21 0.87
N VAL A 94 9.81 -15.08 2.09
CA VAL A 94 10.39 -14.23 3.11
C VAL A 94 11.56 -14.98 3.75
N VAL A 95 12.78 -14.58 3.41
CA VAL A 95 14.02 -15.09 4.01
C VAL A 95 14.68 -14.04 4.89
N GLU A 96 14.47 -12.76 4.57
CA GLU A 96 14.94 -11.60 5.30
C GLU A 96 13.80 -10.58 5.49
N ASP A 97 13.97 -9.68 6.46
CA ASP A 97 12.98 -8.64 6.73
C ASP A 97 12.73 -7.70 5.55
N VAL A 98 13.67 -7.59 4.61
CA VAL A 98 13.45 -6.76 3.41
C VAL A 98 12.43 -7.39 2.46
N ASP A 99 12.29 -8.72 2.45
CA ASP A 99 11.38 -9.41 1.52
C ASP A 99 9.91 -9.08 1.79
N LYS A 100 9.51 -8.99 3.06
CA LYS A 100 8.14 -8.55 3.42
C LYS A 100 7.88 -7.11 2.97
N CYS A 101 8.91 -6.26 2.98
CA CYS A 101 8.84 -4.91 2.45
C CYS A 101 8.67 -4.90 0.92
N GLU A 102 9.37 -5.79 0.21
CA GLU A 102 9.22 -5.94 -1.24
C GLU A 102 7.85 -6.49 -1.63
N ASN A 103 7.33 -7.46 -0.86
CA ASN A 103 5.99 -8.02 -1.04
C ASN A 103 4.93 -6.92 -0.89
N ALA A 104 4.98 -6.13 0.19
CA ALA A 104 4.02 -5.03 0.38
C ALA A 104 4.15 -3.93 -0.68
N CYS A 105 5.37 -3.62 -1.13
CA CYS A 105 5.57 -2.68 -2.23
C CYS A 105 4.96 -3.20 -3.54
N THR A 106 5.04 -4.52 -3.80
CA THR A 106 4.38 -5.17 -4.95
C THR A 106 2.86 -5.03 -4.89
N VAL A 107 2.27 -5.15 -3.69
CA VAL A 107 0.83 -4.89 -3.47
C VAL A 107 0.49 -3.43 -3.79
N SER A 108 1.23 -2.49 -3.20
CA SER A 108 1.01 -1.05 -3.39
C SER A 108 1.12 -0.63 -4.85
N GLU A 109 2.13 -1.11 -5.58
CA GLU A 109 2.29 -0.87 -7.02
C GLU A 109 1.07 -1.31 -7.82
N CYS A 110 0.58 -2.52 -7.57
CA CYS A 110 -0.59 -3.01 -8.27
C CYS A 110 -1.81 -2.12 -8.03
N VAL A 111 -2.07 -1.79 -6.77
CA VAL A 111 -3.26 -1.02 -6.37
C VAL A 111 -3.20 0.38 -6.96
N VAL A 112 -2.08 1.09 -6.82
CA VAL A 112 -1.90 2.44 -7.39
C VAL A 112 -2.11 2.42 -8.91
N ARG A 113 -1.50 1.45 -9.61
CA ARG A 113 -1.60 1.33 -11.06
C ARG A 113 -3.04 1.04 -11.51
N LYS A 114 -3.69 0.02 -10.93
CA LYS A 114 -5.05 -0.37 -11.32
C LYS A 114 -6.11 0.65 -10.89
N SER A 115 -5.94 1.34 -9.77
CA SER A 115 -6.82 2.44 -9.38
C SER A 115 -6.77 3.60 -10.39
N LYS A 116 -5.56 3.91 -10.90
CA LYS A 116 -5.39 4.90 -11.97
C LYS A 116 -6.04 4.45 -13.29
N GLU A 117 -5.86 3.19 -13.68
CA GLU A 117 -6.50 2.60 -14.87
C GLU A 117 -8.04 2.62 -14.77
N ALA A 118 -8.59 2.40 -13.57
CA ALA A 118 -10.02 2.45 -13.29
C ALA A 118 -10.59 3.88 -13.16
N GLY A 119 -9.73 4.91 -13.23
CA GLY A 119 -10.12 6.31 -13.12
C GLY A 119 -10.60 6.72 -11.72
N ILE A 120 -10.18 5.98 -10.68
CA ILE A 120 -10.48 6.33 -9.29
C ILE A 120 -9.63 7.55 -8.92
N LYS A 121 -10.29 8.61 -8.45
CA LYS A 121 -9.59 9.79 -7.97
C LYS A 121 -9.00 9.52 -6.60
N ASP A 122 -7.82 10.05 -6.38
CA ASP A 122 -7.17 9.98 -5.09
C ASP A 122 -7.88 10.90 -4.07
N PRO A 123 -8.46 10.36 -2.98
CA PRO A 123 -9.07 11.19 -1.95
C PRO A 123 -8.06 11.96 -1.09
N THR A 124 -6.79 11.56 -1.12
CA THR A 124 -5.70 12.21 -0.38
C THR A 124 -4.93 13.24 -1.20
N ALA A 125 -5.21 13.32 -2.51
CA ALA A 125 -4.69 14.38 -3.38
C ALA A 125 -5.44 15.68 -3.06
N SER A 126 -4.84 16.51 -2.21
CA SER A 126 -5.27 17.89 -1.98
C SER A 126 -4.73 18.82 -3.06
#